data_AF-A0A3M1ACB0-F1
#
_entry.id   AF-A0A3M1ACB0-F1
#
_cell.length_a   1.000
_cell.length_b   1.000
_cell.length_c   1.000
_cell.angle_alpha   90.00
_cell.angle_beta   90.00
_cell.angle_gamma   90.00
#
_symmetry.space_group_name_H-M   'P 1'
#
loop_
_entity.id
_entity.type
_entity.pdbx_description
1 polymer ?
#
loop_
_entity_poly.entity_id
_entity_poly.type
_entity_poly.pdbx_seq_one_letter_code
_entity_poly.pdbx_strand_id
1 'polypeptide(L)'
;MTGTGSAINVSVGFTPARVEIINETDPGHYIWTDTMGAGEMLKLVDGTVALTFASSGGISTYAGSSGSAAKGFTIGADADMNGSGDTLHWVAWPAD
;
A
#
# COMPACT_ATOMS: atom_id res chain seq x y z
N MET A 1 -7.08 0.98 9.31
CA MET A 1 -7.26 2.35 8.77
C MET A 1 -8.38 2.33 7.74
N THR A 2 -8.95 3.48 7.39
CA THR A 2 -10.08 3.55 6.44
C THR A 2 -9.59 3.88 5.03
N GLY A 3 -10.02 3.08 4.05
CA GLY A 3 -9.79 3.34 2.64
C GLY A 3 -10.62 4.54 2.14
N THR A 4 -10.12 5.21 1.10
CA THR A 4 -10.67 6.50 0.63
C THR A 4 -10.97 6.56 -0.85
N GLY A 5 -10.56 5.56 -1.64
CA GLY A 5 -10.57 5.65 -3.11
C GLY A 5 -9.56 6.66 -3.65
N SER A 6 -8.67 7.19 -2.82
CA SER A 6 -7.65 8.18 -3.16
C SER A 6 -6.34 7.86 -2.43
N ALA A 7 -5.23 8.45 -2.87
CA ALA A 7 -3.93 8.17 -2.29
C ALA A 7 -3.87 8.54 -0.79
N ILE A 8 -3.37 7.63 0.04
CA ILE A 8 -3.22 7.84 1.49
C ILE A 8 -1.74 7.78 1.86
N ASN A 9 -1.21 8.88 2.41
CA ASN A 9 0.16 8.91 2.93
C ASN A 9 0.20 8.38 4.37
N VAL A 10 1.02 7.37 4.61
CA VAL A 10 1.23 6.74 5.91
C VAL A 10 2.65 7.03 6.37
N SER A 11 2.76 7.74 7.49
CA SER A 11 4.04 8.08 8.12
C SER A 11 4.41 7.02 9.15
N VAL A 12 5.56 6.36 8.99
CA VAL A 12 6.07 5.31 9.90
C VAL A 12 7.44 5.64 10.50
N GLY A 13 8.06 6.75 10.08
CA GLY A 13 9.35 7.24 10.62
C GLY A 13 10.59 6.68 9.92
N PHE A 14 10.41 5.80 8.94
CA PHE A 14 11.47 5.22 8.10
C PHE A 14 10.98 5.06 6.66
N THR A 15 11.89 4.84 5.72
CA THR A 15 11.53 4.40 4.36
C THR A 15 11.39 2.87 4.39
N PRO A 16 10.21 2.30 4.11
CA PRO A 16 10.02 0.85 4.17
C PRO A 16 10.78 0.13 3.06
N ALA A 17 11.31 -1.06 3.38
CA ALA A 17 11.79 -2.03 2.40
C ALA A 17 10.68 -2.98 1.94
N ARG A 18 9.64 -3.15 2.76
CA ARG A 18 8.46 -3.94 2.44
C ARG A 18 7.22 -3.34 3.08
N VAL A 19 6.10 -3.40 2.36
CA VAL A 19 4.78 -3.07 2.88
C VAL A 19 3.83 -4.21 2.52
N GLU A 20 3.04 -4.64 3.50
CA GLU A 20 1.89 -5.51 3.27
C GLU A 20 0.61 -4.81 3.71
N ILE A 21 -0.44 -4.97 2.91
CA ILE A 21 -1.78 -4.46 3.19
C ILE A 21 -2.77 -5.61 3.05
N ILE A 22 -3.72 -5.68 3.98
CA ILE A 22 -4.86 -6.59 3.94
C ILE A 22 -6.11 -5.72 3.93
N ASN A 23 -6.96 -5.88 2.93
CA ASN A 23 -8.30 -5.31 2.93
C ASN A 23 -9.27 -6.34 3.52
N GLU A 24 -9.96 -5.97 4.60
CA GLU A 24 -10.94 -6.83 5.27
C GLU A 24 -12.34 -6.71 4.64
N THR A 25 -12.68 -5.53 4.12
CA THR A 25 -14.01 -5.25 3.56
C THR A 25 -14.17 -5.85 2.17
N ASP A 26 -13.19 -5.63 1.30
CA ASP A 26 -13.07 -6.30 0.00
C ASP A 26 -11.83 -7.20 0.04
N PRO A 27 -11.98 -8.50 0.35
CA PRO A 27 -10.85 -9.33 0.76
C PRO A 27 -9.72 -9.36 -0.25
N GLY A 28 -8.56 -8.87 0.19
CA GLY A 28 -7.34 -8.87 -0.63
C GLY A 28 -6.07 -8.72 0.18
N HIS A 29 -4.97 -9.23 -0.37
CA HIS A 29 -3.63 -9.15 0.18
C HIS A 29 -2.69 -8.53 -0.85
N TYR A 30 -2.01 -7.45 -0.45
CA TYR A 30 -1.19 -6.63 -1.32
C TYR A 30 0.20 -6.52 -0.74
N ILE A 31 1.21 -6.70 -1.58
CA ILE A 31 2.62 -6.72 -1.18
C ILE A 31 3.41 -5.80 -2.10
N TRP A 32 4.23 -4.94 -1.52
CA TRP A 32 5.23 -4.15 -2.21
C TRP A 32 6.59 -4.30 -1.54
N THR A 33 7.66 -4.28 -2.34
CA THR A 33 9.06 -4.26 -1.88
C THR A 33 9.80 -3.08 -2.51
N ASP A 34 10.88 -2.63 -1.88
CA ASP A 34 11.73 -1.51 -2.35
C ASP A 34 12.39 -1.72 -3.71
N THR A 35 12.46 -2.97 -4.18
CA THR A 35 12.89 -3.31 -5.54
C THR A 35 11.80 -3.10 -6.60
N MET A 36 10.55 -2.83 -6.20
CA MET A 36 9.45 -2.51 -7.10
C MET A 36 9.39 -1.00 -7.37
N GLY A 37 8.90 -0.64 -8.56
CA GLY A 37 8.63 0.72 -8.95
C GLY A 37 7.52 1.39 -8.13
N ALA A 38 7.42 2.71 -8.28
CA ALA A 38 6.39 3.50 -7.61
C ALA A 38 4.99 3.16 -8.16
N GLY A 39 4.08 2.80 -7.26
CA GLY A 39 2.70 2.46 -7.59
C GLY A 39 2.54 1.02 -8.03
N GLU A 40 3.58 0.21 -7.94
CA GLU A 40 3.50 -1.22 -8.23
C GLU A 40 3.05 -2.00 -6.98
N MET A 41 2.54 -3.22 -7.19
CA MET A 41 2.32 -4.19 -6.12
C MET A 41 2.04 -5.59 -6.70
N LEU A 42 2.29 -6.61 -5.89
CA LEU A 42 1.62 -7.90 -6.06
C LEU A 42 0.29 -7.86 -5.33
N LYS A 43 -0.77 -8.38 -5.96
CA LYS A 43 -2.11 -8.48 -5.35
C LYS A 43 -2.70 -9.87 -5.52
N LEU A 44 -3.35 -10.33 -4.46
CA LEU A 44 -4.27 -11.46 -4.44
C LEU A 44 -5.61 -10.92 -3.94
N VAL A 45 -6.68 -11.12 -4.71
CA VAL A 45 -8.01 -10.56 -4.41
C VAL A 45 -9.06 -11.66 -4.47
N ASP A 46 -10.18 -11.47 -3.77
CA ASP A 46 -11.32 -12.38 -3.89
C ASP A 46 -11.84 -12.43 -5.35
N GLY A 47 -12.43 -13.56 -5.73
CA GLY A 47 -12.91 -13.81 -7.09
C GLY A 47 -11.81 -14.07 -8.13
N THR A 48 -10.53 -13.80 -7.83
CA THR A 48 -9.37 -14.13 -8.67
C THR A 48 -8.33 -14.91 -7.87
N VAL A 49 -8.33 -16.24 -7.99
CA VAL A 49 -7.38 -17.13 -7.28
C VAL A 49 -5.94 -17.09 -7.83
N ALA A 50 -5.57 -16.02 -8.54
CA ALA A 50 -4.26 -15.83 -9.11
C ALA A 50 -3.55 -14.66 -8.44
N LEU A 51 -2.28 -14.86 -8.09
CA LEU A 51 -1.39 -13.75 -7.75
C LEU A 51 -1.13 -12.94 -9.02
N THR A 52 -1.49 -11.65 -9.00
CA THR A 52 -1.33 -10.75 -10.14
C THR A 52 -0.39 -9.60 -9.78
N PHE A 53 0.24 -9.02 -10.80
CA PHE A 53 1.09 -7.85 -10.65
C PHE A 53 0.35 -6.62 -11.19
N ALA A 54 0.19 -5.60 -10.35
CA ALA A 54 -0.31 -4.30 -10.74
C ALA A 54 0.87 -3.34 -10.94
N SER A 55 0.96 -2.73 -12.12
CA SER A 55 2.04 -1.79 -12.46
C SER A 55 1.71 -0.33 -12.13
N SER A 56 0.55 -0.08 -11.52
CA SER A 56 0.08 1.26 -11.13
C SER A 56 -1.00 1.15 -10.06
N GLY A 57 -1.28 2.25 -9.36
CA GLY A 57 -2.34 2.33 -8.34
C GLY A 57 -2.02 1.61 -7.01
N GLY A 58 -0.89 0.89 -6.94
CA GLY A 58 -0.38 0.19 -5.76
C GLY A 58 0.39 1.09 -4.81
N ILE A 59 1.52 0.61 -4.30
CA ILE A 59 2.22 1.23 -3.16
C ILE A 59 3.45 2.00 -3.65
N SER A 60 3.77 3.11 -3.00
CA SER A 60 4.99 3.91 -3.27
C SER A 60 5.68 4.31 -1.97
N THR A 61 6.98 4.60 -2.01
CA THR A 61 7.66 5.27 -0.89
C THR A 61 7.12 6.69 -0.71
N TYR A 62 6.98 7.13 0.54
CA TYR A 62 6.63 8.50 0.91
C TYR A 62 7.82 9.16 1.61
N ALA A 63 8.34 10.23 1.03
CA ALA A 63 9.52 10.93 1.55
C ALA A 63 9.22 11.82 2.78
N GLY A 64 7.94 11.95 3.17
CA GLY A 64 7.49 12.95 4.14
C GLY A 64 7.04 14.26 3.48
N SER A 65 6.46 15.16 4.26
CA SER A 65 6.07 16.50 3.80
C SER A 65 7.13 17.51 4.22
N SER A 66 7.28 18.61 3.49
CA SER A 66 8.19 19.69 3.90
C SER A 66 7.82 20.18 5.30
N GLY A 67 8.78 20.14 6.23
CA GLY A 67 8.56 20.49 7.64
C GLY A 67 8.03 19.37 8.55
N SER A 68 7.70 18.19 8.01
CA SER A 68 7.34 16.99 8.77
C SER A 68 7.98 15.77 8.10
N ALA A 69 9.22 15.49 8.49
CA ALA A 69 10.10 14.48 7.89
C ALA A 69 9.71 13.03 8.22
N ALA A 70 8.44 12.75 8.52
CA ALA A 70 8.01 11.41 8.83
C ALA A 70 7.87 10.61 7.53
N LYS A 71 8.97 9.96 7.15
CA LYS A 71 9.04 9.01 6.02
C LYS A 71 8.03 7.88 6.19
N GLY A 72 7.67 7.25 5.08
CA GLY A 72 6.87 6.05 5.08
C GLY A 72 6.50 5.60 3.68
N PHE A 73 5.21 5.35 3.47
CA PHE A 73 4.68 4.88 2.19
C PHE A 73 3.36 5.58 1.84
N THR A 74 2.99 5.51 0.57
CA THR A 74 1.70 5.94 0.03
C THR A 74 0.94 4.70 -0.43
N ILE A 75 -0.26 4.52 0.09
CA ILE A 75 -1.25 3.58 -0.45
C ILE A 75 -1.90 4.28 -1.65
N GLY A 76 -1.77 3.71 -2.85
CA GLY A 76 -2.38 4.25 -4.07
C GLY A 76 -3.89 4.03 -4.14
N ALA A 77 -4.48 4.30 -5.31
CA ALA A 77 -5.94 4.31 -5.51
C ALA A 77 -6.47 3.07 -6.24
N ASP A 78 -5.77 1.93 -6.20
CA ASP A 78 -6.31 0.66 -6.68
C ASP A 78 -7.63 0.34 -5.95
N ALA A 79 -8.69 0.06 -6.73
CA ALA A 79 -10.05 -0.04 -6.22
C ALA A 79 -10.27 -1.28 -5.32
N ASP A 80 -9.52 -2.35 -5.55
CA ASP A 80 -9.63 -3.56 -4.72
C ASP A 80 -8.87 -3.33 -3.39
N MET A 81 -7.75 -2.59 -3.42
CA MET A 81 -6.94 -2.34 -2.23
C MET A 81 -7.47 -1.23 -1.33
N ASN A 82 -7.96 -0.14 -1.90
CA ASN A 82 -8.23 1.12 -1.19
C ASN A 82 -9.55 1.72 -1.67
N GLY A 83 -10.62 0.93 -1.64
CA GLY A 83 -11.98 1.40 -1.84
C GLY A 83 -12.43 2.36 -0.73
N SER A 84 -13.36 3.26 -1.05
CA SER A 84 -13.90 4.19 -0.06
C SER A 84 -14.71 3.46 1.00
N GLY A 85 -14.31 3.59 2.27
CA GLY A 85 -14.97 2.91 3.39
C GLY A 85 -14.39 1.54 3.73
N ASP A 86 -13.38 1.07 2.98
CA ASP A 86 -12.73 -0.21 3.25
C ASP A 86 -11.95 -0.19 4.56
N THR A 87 -11.87 -1.34 5.23
CA THR A 87 -11.07 -1.52 6.44
C THR A 87 -9.74 -2.15 6.06
N LEU A 88 -8.68 -1.35 6.14
CA LEU A 88 -7.32 -1.77 5.75
C LEU A 88 -6.45 -2.02 6.97
N HIS A 89 -5.79 -3.17 7.01
CA HIS A 89 -4.71 -3.50 7.95
C HIS A 89 -3.39 -3.46 7.20
N TRP A 90 -2.32 -2.96 7.84
CA TRP A 90 -1.02 -2.89 7.18
C TRP A 90 0.12 -3.10 8.16
N VAL A 91 1.25 -3.51 7.60
CA VAL A 91 2.53 -3.60 8.28
C VAL A 91 3.63 -3.17 7.32
N ALA A 92 4.63 -2.48 7.86
CA ALA A 92 5.78 -2.00 7.12
C ALA A 92 7.06 -2.40 7.84
N TRP A 93 8.06 -2.84 7.08
CA TRP A 93 9.38 -3.21 7.60
C TRP A 93 10.43 -2.23 7.07
N PRO A 94 11.37 -1.77 7.91
CA PRO A 94 12.54 -1.04 7.43
C PRO A 94 13.46 -1.96 6.60
N ALA A 95 14.41 -1.38 5.87
CA ALA A 95 15.55 -2.14 5.37
C ALA A 95 16.40 -2.64 6.55
N ASP A 96 17.02 -3.81 6.39
CA ASP A 96 17.96 -4.38 7.37
C ASP A 96 19.19 -3.47 7.61
#